data_AF-A0AAD5WHB9-F1
#
_entry.id   AF-A0AAD5WHB9-F1
#
_cell.length_a   1.000
_cell.length_b   1.000
_cell.length_c   1.000
_cell.angle_alpha   90.00
_cell.angle_beta   90.00
_cell.angle_gamma   90.00
#
_symmetry.space_group_name_H-M   'P 1'
#
loop_
_entity.id
_entity.type
_entity.pdbx_description
1 polymer ?
#
loop_
_entity_poly.entity_id
_entity_poly.type
_entity_poly.pdbx_seq_one_letter_code
_entity_poly.pdbx_strand_id
1 'polypeptide(L)'
;MVYTAHVAASDRCVKRFPGGNLCPGQKITLYASPTPNAKKFTVDFLGEKGSDILLHFNPRFEEKLTVLNSYQGGKWKQQINVPSLPYKEGEGFKLVFSIQDDAVVIIVDDNESSKISFKHRSGKPDEYICMSVNGDLSVFALEVE
;
A
#
# COMPACT_ATOMS: atom_id res chain seq x y z
N MET A 1 4.32 -6.03 -18.93
CA MET A 1 3.96 -7.44 -18.65
C MET A 1 3.07 -7.38 -17.44
N VAL A 2 1.76 -7.61 -17.58
CA VAL A 2 0.84 -7.58 -16.42
C VAL A 2 1.02 -8.87 -15.64
N TYR A 3 1.42 -8.77 -14.38
CA TYR A 3 1.52 -9.92 -13.49
C TYR A 3 0.37 -9.90 -12.49
N THR A 4 -0.53 -10.89 -12.56
CA THR A 4 -1.64 -11.04 -11.62
C THR A 4 -1.38 -12.22 -10.69
N ALA A 5 -1.44 -11.99 -9.38
CA ALA A 5 -1.45 -13.06 -8.38
C ALA A 5 -2.77 -13.05 -7.60
N HIS A 6 -3.39 -14.22 -7.50
CA HIS A 6 -4.53 -14.45 -6.61
C HIS A 6 -4.02 -14.80 -5.21
N VAL A 7 -4.58 -14.16 -4.20
CA VAL A 7 -4.28 -14.42 -2.78
C VAL A 7 -5.54 -14.98 -2.15
N ALA A 8 -5.42 -15.95 -1.24
CA ALA A 8 -6.57 -16.42 -0.49
C ALA A 8 -7.11 -15.28 0.41
N ALA A 9 -8.43 -15.23 0.60
CA ALA A 9 -9.13 -14.14 1.27
C ALA A 9 -8.74 -13.90 2.76
N SER A 10 -7.85 -14.70 3.33
CA SER A 10 -7.41 -14.62 4.74
C SER A 10 -5.91 -14.53 4.93
N ASP A 11 -5.11 -14.53 3.86
CA ASP A 11 -3.65 -14.67 3.99
C ASP A 11 -2.92 -13.33 3.99
N ARG A 12 -1.88 -13.27 4.82
CA ARG A 12 -0.83 -12.26 4.73
C ARG A 12 -0.20 -12.32 3.34
N CYS A 13 -0.47 -11.32 2.50
CA CYS A 13 0.19 -11.22 1.21
C CYS A 13 1.61 -10.69 1.43
N VAL A 14 2.63 -11.43 1.01
CA VAL A 14 4.01 -10.91 0.87
C VAL A 14 4.41 -11.16 -0.57
N LYS A 15 4.68 -10.09 -1.32
CA LYS A 15 4.97 -10.18 -2.75
C LYS A 15 6.21 -9.41 -3.12
N ARG A 16 7.23 -10.13 -3.61
CA ARG A 16 8.34 -9.52 -4.34
C ARG A 16 7.90 -9.09 -5.73
N PHE A 17 8.34 -7.90 -6.15
CA PHE A 17 7.96 -7.36 -7.44
C PHE A 17 8.72 -8.04 -8.58
N PRO A 18 8.05 -8.35 -9.70
CA PRO A 18 8.72 -8.81 -10.91
C PRO A 18 9.78 -7.80 -11.36
N GLY A 19 10.98 -8.26 -11.74
CA GLY A 19 12.10 -7.37 -12.11
C GLY A 19 13.01 -6.97 -10.95
N GLY A 20 12.64 -7.28 -9.70
CA GLY A 20 13.48 -7.06 -8.51
C GLY A 20 13.04 -5.83 -7.70
N ASN A 21 12.66 -4.76 -8.38
CA ASN A 21 12.16 -3.51 -7.81
C ASN A 21 11.07 -2.89 -8.70
N LEU A 22 10.33 -1.94 -8.13
CA LEU A 22 9.46 -1.04 -8.90
C LEU A 22 10.27 0.13 -9.44
N CYS A 23 9.86 0.66 -10.59
CA CYS A 23 10.41 1.85 -11.23
C CYS A 23 9.35 2.95 -11.35
N PRO A 24 9.76 4.23 -11.50
CA PRO A 24 8.85 5.30 -11.90
C PRO A 24 8.00 4.93 -13.12
N GLY A 25 6.74 5.33 -13.10
CA GLY A 25 5.75 5.02 -14.12
C GLY A 25 5.00 3.70 -13.88
N GLN A 26 5.50 2.82 -13.01
CA GLN A 26 4.80 1.59 -12.66
C GLN A 26 3.70 1.83 -11.64
N LYS A 27 2.73 0.93 -11.63
CA LYS A 27 1.65 0.92 -10.64
C LYS A 27 1.40 -0.48 -10.10
N ILE A 28 0.86 -0.50 -8.89
CA ILE A 28 0.47 -1.67 -8.15
C ILE A 28 -1.01 -1.51 -7.85
N THR A 29 -1.81 -2.46 -8.31
CA THR A 29 -3.25 -2.47 -8.08
C THR A 29 -3.60 -3.62 -7.16
N LEU A 30 -4.18 -3.30 -6.00
CA LEU A 30 -4.70 -4.25 -5.03
C LEU A 30 -6.22 -4.25 -5.12
N TYR A 31 -6.81 -5.44 -5.33
CA TYR A 31 -8.25 -5.65 -5.20
C TYR A 31 -8.51 -6.36 -3.88
N ALA A 32 -9.27 -5.70 -3.01
CA ALA A 32 -9.45 -6.18 -1.65
C ALA A 32 -10.79 -5.71 -1.06
N SER A 33 -11.18 -6.26 0.09
CA SER A 33 -12.32 -5.81 0.90
C SER A 33 -11.90 -5.78 2.35
N PRO A 34 -12.31 -4.77 3.15
CA PRO A 34 -12.18 -4.85 4.59
C PRO A 34 -12.99 -6.04 5.09
N THR A 35 -12.45 -6.77 6.06
CA THR A 35 -13.20 -7.86 6.71
C THR A 35 -14.32 -7.28 7.59
N PRO A 36 -15.36 -8.06 7.95
CA PRO A 36 -16.39 -7.58 8.88
C PRO A 36 -15.79 -7.07 10.20
N ASN A 37 -16.23 -5.90 10.68
CA ASN A 37 -15.71 -5.22 11.88
C ASN A 37 -14.22 -4.85 11.79
N ALA A 38 -13.72 -4.53 10.60
CA ALA A 38 -12.32 -4.16 10.40
C ALA A 38 -11.92 -2.95 11.25
N LYS A 39 -10.83 -3.08 12.00
CA LYS A 39 -10.27 -1.99 12.83
C LYS A 39 -9.16 -1.26 12.10
N LYS A 40 -8.28 -2.02 11.45
CA LYS A 40 -7.19 -1.49 10.62
C LYS A 40 -6.58 -2.55 9.73
N PHE A 41 -5.94 -2.11 8.66
CA PHE A 41 -5.02 -2.93 7.88
C PHE A 41 -3.76 -2.13 7.52
N THR A 42 -2.70 -2.82 7.11
CA THR A 42 -1.48 -2.20 6.60
C THR A 42 -1.17 -2.71 5.21
N VAL A 43 -0.67 -1.81 4.36
CA VAL A 43 0.04 -2.13 3.13
C VAL A 43 1.43 -1.50 3.25
N ASP A 44 2.44 -2.35 3.35
CA ASP A 44 3.81 -1.97 3.59
C ASP A 44 4.65 -2.25 2.35
N PHE A 45 5.37 -1.24 1.85
CA PHE A 45 6.38 -1.41 0.81
C PHE A 45 7.77 -1.41 1.43
N LEU A 46 8.52 -2.46 1.16
CA LEU A 46 9.81 -2.77 1.77
C LEU A 46 10.97 -2.45 0.82
N GLY A 47 12.04 -1.92 1.40
CA GLY A 47 13.29 -1.62 0.69
C GLY A 47 14.19 -2.84 0.48
N GLU A 48 15.24 -2.68 -0.34
CA GLU A 48 16.17 -3.74 -0.76
C GLU A 48 16.73 -4.60 0.40
N LYS A 49 17.01 -3.98 1.54
CA LYS A 49 17.54 -4.67 2.74
C LYS A 49 16.49 -5.44 3.54
N GLY A 50 15.22 -5.38 3.15
CA GLY A 50 14.08 -6.08 3.78
C GLY A 50 13.73 -5.61 5.21
N SER A 51 14.58 -4.83 5.86
CA SER A 51 14.38 -4.31 7.23
C SER A 51 13.63 -2.99 7.28
N ASP A 52 13.69 -2.20 6.22
CA ASP A 52 13.11 -0.87 6.16
C ASP A 52 11.75 -0.91 5.46
N ILE A 53 10.75 -0.27 6.08
CA ILE A 53 9.44 0.01 5.48
C ILE A 53 9.53 1.39 4.87
N LEU A 54 9.58 1.47 3.54
CA LEU A 54 9.70 2.71 2.79
C LEU A 54 8.37 3.45 2.67
N LEU A 55 7.27 2.71 2.64
CA LEU A 55 5.90 3.24 2.76
C LEU A 55 5.09 2.30 3.65
N HIS A 56 4.55 2.84 4.74
CA HIS A 56 3.56 2.22 5.60
C HIS A 56 2.22 2.91 5.37
N PHE A 57 1.31 2.25 4.69
CA PHE A 57 -0.06 2.72 4.48
C PHE A 57 -0.99 2.01 5.45
N ASN A 58 -1.59 2.75 6.39
CA ASN A 58 -2.36 2.15 7.48
C ASN A 58 -3.69 2.87 7.70
N PRO A 59 -4.75 2.48 6.96
CA PRO A 59 -6.11 2.86 7.28
C PRO A 59 -6.52 2.34 8.66
N ARG A 60 -7.11 3.22 9.46
CA ARG A 60 -7.60 2.95 10.81
C ARG A 60 -9.05 3.40 10.92
N PHE A 61 -9.96 2.43 10.83
CA PHE A 61 -11.41 2.69 10.76
C PHE A 61 -11.94 3.28 12.07
N GLU A 62 -11.49 2.76 13.22
CA GLU A 62 -11.89 3.27 14.53
C GLU A 62 -11.44 4.73 14.74
N GLU A 63 -10.23 5.09 14.27
CA GLU A 63 -9.67 6.45 14.36
C GLU A 63 -10.17 7.38 13.23
N LYS A 64 -10.92 6.85 12.26
CA LYS A 64 -11.44 7.56 11.07
C LYS A 64 -10.37 8.33 10.29
N LEU A 65 -9.19 7.74 10.16
CA LEU A 65 -8.06 8.32 9.44
C LEU A 65 -7.22 7.24 8.77
N THR A 66 -6.36 7.68 7.85
CA THR A 66 -5.28 6.84 7.32
C THR A 66 -3.94 7.41 7.76
N VAL A 67 -3.09 6.55 8.34
CA VAL A 67 -1.72 6.90 8.70
C VAL A 67 -0.78 6.49 7.58
N LEU A 68 0.11 7.40 7.20
CA LEU A 68 1.21 7.17 6.29
C LEU A 68 2.53 7.38 7.04
N ASN A 69 3.45 6.43 6.94
CA ASN A 69 4.76 6.58 7.55
C ASN A 69 5.85 5.78 6.81
N SER A 70 7.07 5.79 7.36
CA SER A 70 8.17 4.92 7.00
C SER A 70 8.90 4.49 8.28
N TYR A 71 9.45 3.30 8.27
CA TYR A 71 10.31 2.76 9.32
C TYR A 71 11.69 2.53 8.71
N GLN A 72 12.66 3.38 9.04
CA GLN A 72 13.99 3.31 8.42
C GLN A 72 15.07 3.50 9.47
N GLY A 73 16.06 2.60 9.48
CA GLY A 73 17.13 2.61 10.47
C GLY A 73 16.62 2.35 11.90
N GLY A 74 15.70 1.41 12.05
CA GLY A 74 15.20 0.96 13.36
C GLY A 74 14.21 1.91 14.05
N LYS A 75 13.70 2.94 13.35
CA LYS A 75 12.74 3.89 13.91
C LYS A 75 11.69 4.34 12.91
N TRP A 76 10.48 4.52 13.42
CA TRP A 76 9.42 5.25 12.72
C TRP A 76 9.86 6.70 12.53
N LYS A 77 9.55 7.25 11.35
CA LYS A 77 9.70 8.69 11.11
C LYS A 77 8.41 9.42 11.50
N GLN A 78 8.34 10.70 11.17
CA GLN A 78 7.14 11.50 11.40
C GLN A 78 5.95 10.92 10.61
N GLN A 79 4.84 10.63 11.28
CA GLN A 79 3.64 10.15 10.60
C GLN A 79 2.92 11.30 9.87
N ILE A 80 2.23 10.97 8.79
CA ILE A 80 1.30 11.86 8.09
C ILE A 80 -0.09 11.26 8.30
N ASN A 81 -1.02 12.05 8.82
CA ASN A 81 -2.40 11.64 8.98
C ASN A 81 -3.22 12.28 7.86
N VAL A 82 -3.98 11.46 7.14
CA VAL A 82 -4.94 11.94 6.14
C VAL A 82 -6.35 11.48 6.54
N PRO A 83 -7.41 12.16 6.05
CA PRO A 83 -8.78 11.72 6.30
C PRO A 83 -8.99 10.25 5.94
N SER A 84 -9.99 9.61 6.55
CA SER A 84 -10.39 8.27 6.14
C SER A 84 -10.73 8.25 4.65
N LEU A 85 -10.26 7.21 3.97
CA LEU A 85 -10.64 6.92 2.60
C LEU A 85 -12.00 6.21 2.57
N PRO A 86 -12.71 6.22 1.42
CA PRO A 86 -14.12 5.83 1.32
C PRO A 86 -14.34 4.31 1.31
N TYR A 87 -13.67 3.58 2.20
CA TYR A 87 -13.85 2.14 2.36
C TYR A 87 -15.20 1.84 3.02
N LYS A 88 -15.81 0.72 2.62
CA LYS A 88 -16.99 0.17 3.29
C LYS A 88 -16.76 -1.29 3.60
N GLU A 89 -17.18 -1.71 4.78
CA GLU A 89 -17.03 -3.10 5.22
C GLU A 89 -17.76 -4.06 4.28
N GLY A 90 -17.09 -5.15 3.89
CA GLY A 90 -17.65 -6.16 2.99
C GLY A 90 -17.80 -5.73 1.53
N GLU A 91 -17.55 -4.46 1.18
CA GLU A 91 -17.50 -4.00 -0.22
C GLU A 91 -16.05 -4.07 -0.73
N GLY A 92 -15.87 -4.70 -1.89
CA GLY A 92 -14.59 -4.72 -2.59
C GLY A 92 -14.23 -3.34 -3.13
N PHE A 93 -12.95 -2.99 -3.03
CA PHE A 93 -12.37 -1.77 -3.57
C PHE A 93 -11.09 -2.07 -4.36
N LYS A 94 -10.73 -1.10 -5.20
CA LYS A 94 -9.46 -1.06 -5.91
C LYS A 94 -8.55 -0.01 -5.28
N LEU A 95 -7.35 -0.41 -4.85
CA LEU A 95 -6.33 0.47 -4.29
C LEU A 95 -5.11 0.48 -5.20
N VAL A 96 -4.82 1.64 -5.77
CA VAL A 96 -3.73 1.84 -6.72
C VAL A 96 -2.60 2.61 -6.03
N PHE A 97 -1.39 2.07 -6.10
CA PHE A 97 -0.15 2.76 -5.76
C PHE A 97 0.63 3.00 -7.05
N SER A 98 0.74 4.26 -7.48
CA SER A 98 1.52 4.66 -8.64
C SER A 98 2.86 5.22 -8.19
N ILE A 99 3.94 4.63 -8.67
CA ILE A 99 5.31 5.09 -8.41
C ILE A 99 5.63 6.21 -9.39
N GLN A 100 5.83 7.42 -8.87
CA GLN A 100 6.28 8.58 -9.65
C GLN A 100 7.73 8.89 -9.28
N ASP A 101 8.34 9.88 -9.94
CA ASP A 101 9.74 10.24 -9.66
C ASP A 101 9.92 10.83 -8.24
N ASP A 102 8.91 11.56 -7.73
CA ASP A 102 9.01 12.29 -6.47
C ASP A 102 8.20 11.67 -5.31
N ALA A 103 7.21 10.84 -5.62
CA ALA A 103 6.29 10.27 -4.66
C ALA A 103 5.62 8.97 -5.10
N VAL A 104 5.05 8.26 -4.12
CA VAL A 104 3.99 7.28 -4.36
C VAL A 104 2.65 8.00 -4.32
N VAL A 105 1.89 7.91 -5.42
CA VAL A 105 0.52 8.42 -5.52
C VAL A 105 -0.46 7.27 -5.24
N ILE A 106 -1.38 7.48 -4.31
CA ILE A 106 -2.33 6.47 -3.84
C ILE A 106 -3.74 6.91 -4.22
N ILE A 107 -4.50 6.04 -4.87
CA ILE A 107 -5.88 6.31 -5.32
C ILE A 107 -6.77 5.11 -4.98
N VAL A 108 -7.98 5.36 -4.51
CA VAL A 108 -9.02 4.36 -4.26
C VAL A 108 -10.10 4.48 -5.34
N ASP A 109 -10.49 3.35 -5.94
CA ASP A 109 -11.57 3.23 -6.93
C ASP A 109 -11.50 4.25 -8.09
N ASP A 110 -10.29 4.56 -8.55
CA ASP A 110 -10.01 5.60 -9.57
C ASP A 110 -10.61 6.98 -9.25
N ASN A 111 -10.96 7.23 -7.99
CA ASN A 111 -11.56 8.46 -7.57
C ASN A 111 -10.46 9.48 -7.22
N GLU A 112 -10.25 10.48 -8.08
CA GLU A 112 -9.25 11.53 -7.86
C GLU A 112 -9.43 12.30 -6.54
N SER A 113 -10.64 12.38 -5.98
CA SER A 113 -10.85 13.01 -4.66
C SER A 113 -10.25 12.21 -3.50
N SER A 114 -9.94 10.93 -3.71
CA SER A 114 -9.25 10.05 -2.75
C SER A 114 -7.73 10.12 -2.83
N LYS A 115 -7.19 10.91 -3.78
CA LYS A 115 -5.76 10.94 -4.11
C LYS A 115 -4.91 11.42 -2.93
N ILE A 116 -3.90 10.63 -2.59
CA ILE A 116 -2.88 10.99 -1.60
C ILE A 116 -1.50 10.87 -2.25
N SER A 117 -0.59 11.79 -1.91
CA SER A 117 0.81 11.74 -2.35
C SER A 117 1.74 11.56 -1.15
N PHE A 118 2.62 10.57 -1.22
CA PHE A 118 3.64 10.29 -0.21
C PHE A 118 5.04 10.36 -0.83
N LYS A 119 5.79 11.41 -0.50
CA LYS A 119 7.16 11.61 -1.02
C LYS A 119 8.11 10.49 -0.62
N HIS A 120 9.00 10.09 -1.53
CA HIS A 120 10.04 9.10 -1.25
C HIS A 120 11.00 9.61 -0.17
N ARG A 121 10.96 9.01 1.03
CA ARG A 121 11.80 9.44 2.15
C ARG A 121 13.25 9.00 2.04
N SER A 122 13.53 7.97 1.25
CA SER A 122 14.90 7.61 0.88
C SER A 122 15.47 8.49 -0.24
N GLY A 123 14.62 9.29 -0.90
CA GLY A 123 15.01 10.09 -2.06
C GLY A 123 15.17 9.30 -3.36
N LYS A 124 14.84 8.00 -3.36
CA LYS A 124 14.91 7.15 -4.55
C LYS A 124 13.58 6.44 -4.81
N PRO A 125 13.03 6.55 -6.03
CA PRO A 125 11.74 5.93 -6.37
C PRO A 125 11.85 4.44 -6.69
N ASP A 126 13.07 3.91 -6.87
CA ASP A 126 13.33 2.56 -7.37
C ASP A 126 13.79 1.57 -6.29
N GLU A 127 13.54 1.85 -5.01
CA GLU A 127 14.01 1.02 -3.89
C GLU A 127 12.98 0.01 -3.38
N TYR A 128 11.75 0.04 -3.89
CA TYR A 128 10.67 -0.84 -3.45
C TYR A 128 10.80 -2.23 -4.07
N ILE A 129 11.11 -3.25 -3.27
CA ILE A 129 11.36 -4.63 -3.75
C ILE A 129 10.23 -5.61 -3.42
N CYS A 130 9.45 -5.28 -2.40
CA CYS A 130 8.43 -6.17 -1.86
C CYS A 130 7.28 -5.37 -1.26
N MET A 131 6.07 -5.90 -1.37
CA MET A 131 4.90 -5.43 -0.64
C MET A 131 4.51 -6.47 0.41
N SER A 132 3.98 -6.02 1.55
CA SER A 132 3.26 -6.88 2.48
C SER A 132 1.92 -6.29 2.89
N VAL A 133 0.93 -7.14 3.11
CA VAL A 133 -0.40 -6.76 3.58
C VAL A 133 -0.70 -7.47 4.90
N ASN A 134 -1.20 -6.73 5.89
CA ASN A 134 -1.52 -7.24 7.22
C ASN A 134 -2.82 -6.67 7.78
N GLY A 135 -3.43 -7.35 8.74
CA GLY A 135 -4.61 -6.87 9.47
C GLY A 135 -5.92 -7.25 8.79
N ASP A 136 -6.94 -6.41 8.98
CA ASP A 136 -8.35 -6.73 8.74
C ASP A 136 -8.75 -6.50 7.26
N LEU A 137 -8.06 -7.18 6.34
CA LEU A 137 -8.25 -7.02 4.90
C LEU A 137 -8.20 -8.37 4.16
N SER A 138 -9.23 -8.66 3.38
CA SER A 138 -9.26 -9.78 2.44
C SER A 138 -8.73 -9.33 1.08
N VAL A 139 -7.62 -9.91 0.63
CA VAL A 139 -7.03 -9.62 -0.69
C VAL A 139 -7.51 -10.66 -1.70
N PHE A 140 -7.97 -10.20 -2.87
CA PHE A 140 -8.45 -11.06 -3.95
C PHE A 140 -7.43 -11.18 -5.10
N ALA A 141 -6.82 -10.06 -5.45
CA ALA A 141 -5.85 -9.98 -6.53
C ALA A 141 -4.85 -8.86 -6.32
N LEU A 142 -3.66 -9.06 -6.85
CA LEU A 142 -2.58 -8.09 -6.94
C LEU A 142 -2.06 -8.04 -8.36
N GLU A 143 -2.05 -6.85 -8.94
CA GLU A 143 -1.54 -6.59 -10.29
C GLU A 143 -0.36 -5.62 -10.22
N VAL A 144 0.69 -5.90 -11.00
CA VAL A 144 1.83 -5.00 -11.20
C VAL A 144 1.90 -4.69 -12.69
N GLU A 145 1.87 -3.40 -13.01
CA GLU A 145 1.91 -2.85 -14.38
C GLU A 145 3.06 -1.87 -14.54
#